data_AF-A0A5J6WP38-F1
#
_entry.id   AF-A0A5J6WP38-F1
#
_cell.length_a   1.000
_cell.length_b   1.000
_cell.length_c   1.000
_cell.angle_alpha   90.00
_cell.angle_beta   90.00
_cell.angle_gamma   90.00
#
_symmetry.space_group_name_H-M   'P 1'
#
loop_
_entity.id
_entity.type
_entity.pdbx_description
1 polymer ?
#
loop_
_entity_poly.entity_id
_entity_poly.type
_entity_poly.pdbx_seq_one_letter_code
_entity_poly.pdbx_strand_id
1 'polypeptide(L)' 'MGNELWLALAIVFIIEGIMPMLMPKQWQKMLTSVSQQPTNKVRKYAGCLVVTGFVLLFIV' A
#
# COMPACT_ATOMS: atom_id res chain seq x y z
N MET A 1 4.43 -19.75 15.82
CA MET A 1 3.37 -18.80 15.41
C MET A 1 3.85 -17.34 15.26
N GLY A 2 5.13 -16.98 15.53
CA GLY A 2 5.62 -15.61 15.30
C GLY A 2 6.32 -15.36 13.96
N ASN A 3 6.77 -16.42 13.27
CA ASN A 3 7.62 -16.29 12.08
C ASN A 3 6.86 -15.85 10.83
N GLU A 4 5.58 -16.22 10.70
CA GLU A 4 4.80 -15.96 9.49
C GLU A 4 4.38 -14.50 9.37
N LEU A 5 4.10 -13.82 10.50
CA LEU A 5 3.86 -12.38 10.52
C LEU A 5 5.09 -11.59 10.08
N TRP A 6 6.27 -11.96 10.58
CA TRP A 6 7.54 -11.36 10.16
C TRP A 6 7.85 -11.61 8.69
N LEU A 7 7.53 -12.81 8.17
CA LEU A 7 7.67 -13.15 6.76
C LEU A 7 6.72 -12.32 5.88
N ALA A 8 5.44 -12.22 6.26
CA ALA A 8 4.45 -11.42 5.53
C ALA A 8 4.84 -9.94 5.49
N LEU A 9 5.30 -9.39 6.62
CA LEU A 9 5.84 -8.03 6.69
C LEU A 9 7.05 -7.84 5.78
N ALA A 10 7.99 -8.78 5.77
CA ALA A 10 9.15 -8.73 4.89
C ALA A 10 8.74 -8.71 3.40
N ILE A 11 7.77 -9.52 3.00
CA ILE A 11 7.27 -9.57 1.63
C ILE A 11 6.56 -8.26 1.25
N VAL A 12 5.73 -7.70 2.13
CA VAL A 12 5.07 -6.40 1.91
C VAL A 12 6.10 -5.29 1.72
N PHE A 13 7.13 -5.26 2.56
CA PHE A 13 8.23 -4.28 2.44
C PHE A 13 9.00 -4.43 1.13
N ILE A 14 9.26 -5.67 0.69
CA ILE A 14 9.93 -5.93 -0.59
C ILE A 14 9.07 -5.44 -1.75
N ILE A 15 7.76 -5.74 -1.76
CA ILE A 15 6.86 -5.33 -2.85
C ILE A 15 6.70 -3.80 -2.91
N GLU A 16 6.50 -3.14 -1.77
CA GLU A 16 6.42 -1.67 -1.69
C GLU A 16 7.74 -1.00 -2.09
N GLY A 17 8.89 -1.60 -1.76
CA GLY A 17 10.21 -1.08 -2.13
C GLY A 17 10.60 -1.29 -3.59
N ILE A 18 10.07 -2.32 -4.25
CA ILE A 18 10.37 -2.65 -5.65
C ILE A 18 9.86 -1.56 -6.60
N MET A 19 8.62 -1.09 -6.43
CA MET A 19 8.02 -0.08 -7.32
C MET A 19 8.84 1.23 -7.46
N PRO A 20 9.28 1.88 -6.38
CA PRO A 20 10.13 3.07 -6.46
C PRO A 20 11.54 2.76 -7.00
N MET A 21 12.05 1.54 -6.79
CA MET A 21 13.37 1.14 -7.27
C MET A 21 13.40 0.85 -8.78
N LEU A 22 12.33 0.22 -9.29
CA LEU A 22 12.22 -0.18 -10.71
C LEU A 22 11.80 0.99 -11.61
N MET A 23 10.90 1.87 -11.14
CA MET A 23 10.36 2.98 -11.95
C MET A 23 10.21 4.30 -11.17
N PRO A 24 11.31 4.93 -10.72
CA PRO A 24 11.27 6.10 -9.83
C PRO A 24 10.53 7.32 -10.42
N LYS A 25 10.69 7.56 -11.73
CA LYS A 25 10.05 8.70 -12.41
C LYS A 25 8.53 8.52 -12.55
N GLN A 26 8.07 7.30 -12.84
CA GLN A 26 6.64 7.01 -12.95
C GLN A 26 5.99 7.00 -11.57
N TRP A 27 6.67 6.43 -10.57
CA TRP A 27 6.25 6.48 -9.17
C TRP A 27 6.07 7.92 -8.67
N GLN A 28 7.05 8.79 -8.89
CA GLN A 28 6.93 10.22 -8.53
C GLN A 28 5.78 10.91 -9.26
N LYS A 29 5.59 10.67 -10.56
CA LYS A 29 4.45 11.21 -11.30
C LYS A 29 3.11 10.72 -10.73
N MET A 30 3.02 9.44 -10.38
CA MET A 30 1.83 8.85 -9.78
C MET A 30 1.53 9.51 -8.43
N LEU A 31 2.52 9.59 -7.54
CA LEU A 31 2.38 10.25 -6.23
C LEU A 31 1.99 11.73 -6.36
N THR A 32 2.57 12.45 -7.31
CA THR A 32 2.22 13.86 -7.58
C THR A 32 0.78 13.98 -8.07
N SER A 33 0.36 13.07 -8.97
CA SER A 33 -1.02 13.04 -9.47
C SER A 33 -2.02 12.72 -8.35
N VAL A 34 -1.67 11.81 -7.43
CA VAL A 34 -2.48 11.46 -6.25
C VAL A 34 -2.53 12.63 -5.26
N SER A 35 -1.41 13.31 -5.04
CA SER A 35 -1.32 14.48 -4.16
C SER A 35 -2.14 15.67 -4.67
N GLN A 36 -2.26 15.81 -6.00
CA GLN A 36 -3.12 16.82 -6.62
C GLN A 36 -4.61 16.44 -6.61
N GLN A 37 -4.99 15.20 -6.26
CA GLN A 37 -6.39 14.85 -6.14
C GLN A 37 -7.01 15.40 -4.86
N PRO A 38 -8.31 15.78 -4.89
CA PRO A 38 -8.99 16.27 -3.70
C PRO A 38 -8.92 15.23 -2.58
N THR A 39 -8.58 15.68 -1.38
CA THR A 39 -8.29 14.86 -0.19
C THR A 39 -9.41 13.87 0.14
N ASN A 40 -10.65 14.20 -0.24
CA ASN A 40 -11.82 13.35 -0.04
C ASN A 40 -11.79 12.06 -0.89
N LYS A 41 -11.21 12.09 -2.10
CA LYS A 41 -11.04 10.89 -2.93
C LYS A 41 -9.90 10.02 -2.40
N VAL A 42 -8.77 10.64 -2.06
CA VAL A 42 -7.62 9.94 -1.47
C VAL A 42 -8.03 9.21 -0.17
N ARG A 43 -8.82 9.86 0.70
CA ARG A 43 -9.37 9.21 1.91
C ARG A 43 -10.29 8.03 1.62
N LYS A 44 -11.09 8.08 0.54
CA LYS A 44 -11.96 6.95 0.17
C LYS A 44 -11.16 5.76 -0.33
N TYR A 45 -10.13 6.00 -1.16
CA TYR A 45 -9.23 4.94 -1.62
C TYR A 45 -8.44 4.32 -0.46
N ALA A 46 -7.87 5.15 0.41
CA ALA A 46 -7.16 4.69 1.60
C ALA A 46 -8.10 3.94 2.57
N GLY A 47 -9.31 4.45 2.79
CA GLY A 47 -10.31 3.81 3.64
C GLY A 47 -10.74 2.44 3.11
N CYS A 48 -10.96 2.29 1.81
CA CYS A 48 -11.26 1.00 1.20
C CYS A 48 -10.12 -0.01 1.43
N LEU A 49 -8.87 0.42 1.23
CA LEU A 49 -7.69 -0.41 1.46
C LEU A 49 -7.57 -0.89 2.91
N VAL A 50 -7.81 0.01 3.88
CA VAL A 50 -7.81 -0.33 5.31
C VAL A 50 -8.91 -1.33 5.63
N VAL A 51 -10.13 -1.11 5.12
CA VAL A 51 -11.27 -2.02 5.34
C VAL A 51 -10.98 -3.40 4.75
N THR A 52 -10.46 -3.48 3.53
CA THR A 52 -10.09 -4.76 2.90
C THR A 52 -9.01 -5.48 3.70
N GLY A 53 -7.99 -4.77 4.18
CA GLY A 53 -6.96 -5.35 5.05
C GLY A 53 -7.53 -5.87 6.38
N PHE A 54 -8.47 -5.15 6.97
CA PHE A 54 -9.14 -5.58 8.20
C PHE A 54 -10.01 -6.82 8.00
N VAL A 55 -10.72 -6.88 6.87
CA VAL A 55 -11.52 -8.05 6.48
C VAL A 55 -10.64 -9.27 6.26
N LEU A 56 -9.50 -9.12 5.58
CA LEU A 56 -8.52 -10.20 5.40
C LEU A 56 -7.96 -10.69 6.73
N LEU A 57 -7.59 -9.78 7.64
CA LEU A 57 -7.15 -10.11 9.00
C LEU A 57 -8.23 -10.81 9.84
N PHE A 58 -9.51 -10.55 9.57
CA PHE A 58 -10.60 -11.18 10.29
C PHE A 58 -10.96 -12.57 9.75
N ILE A 59 -10.66 -12.82 8.47
CA ILE A 59 -10.91 -14.10 7.79
C ILE A 59 -9.79 -15.10 8.02
N VAL A 60 -8.54 -14.64 8.13
CA VAL A 60 -7.33 -15.45 8.42
C VAL A 60 -7.20 -15.68 9.92
#